data_AF-A0A945IAB1-F1
#
_entry.id   AF-A0A945IAB1-F1
#
_cell.length_a   1.000
_cell.length_b   1.000
_cell.length_c   1.000
_cell.angle_alpha   90.00
_cell.angle_beta   90.00
_cell.angle_gamma   90.00
#
_symmetry.space_group_name_H-M   'P 1'
#
loop_
_entity.id
_entity.type
_entity.pdbx_description
1 polymer ?
#
loop_
_entity_poly.entity_id
_entity_poly.type
_entity_poly.pdbx_seq_one_letter_code
_entity_poly.pdbx_strand_id
1 'polypeptide(L)'
;MLCIPFILHFQEKEMHLHSSILFGFAWSMDYFDGKAARVFGQSSHTGAFLDPLADKVFTISFLLYFWSEVYAIISVPIISIGLALTMLRVYKIVYGKKMGETPNIMASISGKLKTNIEKIGISVLMLIPLLKSFCGISLEVSVVTANSILGISLLFAIFSLTHQVRQV
;
A
#
# COMPACT_ATOMS: atom_id res chain seq x y z
N MET A 1 -3.94 10.54 1.17
CA MET A 1 -4.03 11.05 -0.23
C MET A 1 -3.51 12.48 -0.39
N LEU A 2 -3.89 13.45 0.45
CA LEU A 2 -3.43 14.85 0.33
C LEU A 2 -1.90 15.01 0.36
N CYS A 3 -1.18 14.12 1.05
CA CYS A 3 0.28 14.19 1.17
C CYS A 3 1.05 13.74 -0.09
N ILE A 4 0.42 12.97 -1.00
CA ILE A 4 1.08 12.39 -2.19
C ILE A 4 1.79 13.47 -3.03
N PRO A 5 1.11 14.54 -3.50
CA PRO A 5 1.78 15.56 -4.33
C PRO A 5 2.95 16.23 -3.61
N PHE A 6 2.85 16.46 -2.30
CA PHE A 6 3.95 17.06 -1.53
C PHE A 6 5.15 16.11 -1.39
N ILE A 7 4.90 14.82 -1.17
CA ILE A 7 5.96 13.81 -1.10
C ILE A 7 6.70 13.74 -2.44
N LEU A 8 5.96 13.67 -3.55
CA LEU A 8 6.54 13.61 -4.89
C LEU A 8 7.28 14.90 -5.23
N HIS A 9 6.73 16.06 -4.87
CA HIS A 9 7.39 17.35 -5.07
C HIS A 9 8.73 17.44 -4.33
N PHE A 10 8.81 16.98 -3.08
CA PHE A 10 10.07 16.91 -2.36
C PHE A 10 11.04 15.89 -2.97
N GLN A 11 10.54 14.79 -3.51
CA GLN A 11 11.38 13.80 -4.20
C GLN A 11 11.98 14.37 -5.49
N GLU A 12 11.21 15.11 -6.28
CA GLU A 12 11.68 15.81 -7.50
C GLU A 12 12.69 16.93 -7.19
N LYS A 13 12.56 17.58 -6.03
CA LYS A 13 13.50 18.60 -5.54
C LYS A 13 14.77 18.02 -4.90
N GLU A 14 14.99 16.70 -5.00
CA GLU A 14 16.09 15.98 -4.37
C GLU A 14 16.12 16.12 -2.83
N MET A 15 15.01 16.57 -2.23
CA MET A 15 14.84 16.70 -0.77
C MET A 15 14.42 15.35 -0.18
N HIS A 16 15.21 14.32 -0.46
CA HIS A 16 14.85 12.92 -0.19
C HIS A 16 14.60 12.63 1.29
N LEU A 17 15.27 13.36 2.21
CA LEU A 17 15.03 13.21 3.64
C LEU A 17 13.62 13.68 4.02
N HIS A 18 13.19 14.82 3.48
CA HIS A 18 11.88 15.41 3.76
C HIS A 18 10.76 14.56 3.15
N SER A 19 10.95 14.08 1.91
CA SER A 19 9.98 13.18 1.27
C SER A 19 9.83 11.89 2.07
N SER A 20 10.93 11.30 2.54
CA SER A 20 10.92 10.05 3.33
C SER A 20 10.27 10.22 4.71
N ILE A 21 10.55 11.32 5.40
CA ILE A 21 9.89 11.65 6.67
C ILE A 21 8.38 11.82 6.44
N LEU A 22 7.98 12.58 5.42
CA LEU A 22 6.57 12.81 5.11
C LEU A 22 5.85 11.53 4.68
N PHE A 23 6.53 10.64 3.94
CA PHE A 23 6.01 9.31 3.59
C PHE A 23 5.79 8.45 4.83
N GLY A 24 6.77 8.38 5.74
CA GLY A 24 6.64 7.65 7.01
C GLY A 24 5.51 8.19 7.90
N PHE A 25 5.35 9.52 7.94
CA PHE A 25 4.21 10.16 8.59
C PHE A 25 2.88 9.76 7.92
N ALA A 26 2.77 9.86 6.60
CA ALA A 26 1.56 9.50 5.87
C ALA A 26 1.18 8.02 6.09
N TRP A 27 2.16 7.12 6.03
CA TRP A 27 1.95 5.70 6.33
C TRP A 27 1.46 5.48 7.77
N SER A 28 2.01 6.21 8.75
CA SER A 28 1.60 6.11 10.15
C SER A 28 0.20 6.69 10.38
N MET A 29 -0.15 7.79 9.70
CA MET A 29 -1.44 8.46 9.86
C MET A 29 -2.61 7.58 9.42
N ASP A 30 -2.47 6.79 8.35
CA ASP A 30 -3.49 5.81 7.93
C ASP A 30 -3.86 4.84 9.08
N TYR A 31 -2.89 4.47 9.93
CA TYR A 31 -3.14 3.62 11.10
C TYR A 31 -3.89 4.37 12.20
N PHE A 32 -3.56 5.64 12.43
CA PHE A 32 -4.18 6.46 13.47
C PHE A 32 -5.63 6.83 13.12
N ASP A 33 -5.92 7.21 11.88
CA ASP A 33 -7.28 7.54 11.43
C ASP A 33 -8.22 6.35 11.59
N GLY A 34 -7.74 5.15 11.24
CA GLY A 34 -8.49 3.91 11.43
C GLY A 34 -8.72 3.52 12.90
N LYS A 35 -7.88 4.00 13.84
CA LYS A 35 -8.05 3.78 15.28
C LYS A 35 -8.99 4.83 15.89
N ALA A 36 -8.82 6.11 15.51
CA ALA A 36 -9.68 7.20 15.94
C ALA A 36 -11.14 6.94 15.54
N ALA A 37 -11.40 6.52 14.30
CA ALA A 37 -12.76 6.21 13.83
C ALA A 37 -13.45 5.12 14.66
N ARG A 38 -12.70 4.14 15.18
CA ARG A 38 -13.23 3.07 16.04
C ARG A 38 -13.47 3.54 17.48
N VAL A 39 -12.60 4.40 18.00
CA VAL A 39 -12.71 4.94 19.36
C VAL A 39 -13.88 5.94 19.45
N PHE A 40 -14.10 6.76 18.42
CA PHE A 40 -15.18 7.74 18.38
C PHE A 40 -16.51 7.20 17.85
N GLY A 41 -16.58 5.91 17.49
CA GLY A 41 -17.80 5.27 16.97
C GLY A 41 -18.32 5.84 15.64
N GLN A 42 -17.52 6.63 14.92
CA GLN A 42 -17.90 7.28 13.66
C GLN A 42 -17.58 6.38 12.46
N SER A 43 -18.21 5.21 12.38
CA SER A 43 -18.13 4.34 11.20
C SER A 43 -19.20 4.73 10.16
N SER A 44 -18.85 5.60 9.21
CA SER A 44 -19.73 5.91 8.08
C SER A 44 -19.59 4.86 6.98
N HIS A 45 -20.69 4.51 6.30
CA HIS A 45 -20.68 3.57 5.17
C HIS A 45 -19.81 4.08 4.01
N THR A 46 -19.78 5.41 3.81
CA THR A 46 -18.93 6.08 2.82
C THR A 46 -17.45 5.99 3.20
N GLY A 47 -17.11 6.18 4.48
CA GLY A 47 -15.74 6.06 4.97
C GLY A 47 -15.18 4.65 4.82
N ALA A 48 -15.98 3.62 5.13
CA ALA A 48 -15.57 2.21 4.97
C ALA A 48 -15.31 1.82 3.50
N PHE A 49 -15.96 2.49 2.55
CA PHE A 49 -15.72 2.33 1.11
C PHE A 49 -14.47 3.09 0.63
N LEU A 50 -14.32 4.34 1.07
CA LEU A 50 -13.23 5.22 0.62
C LEU A 50 -11.87 4.82 1.18
N ASP A 51 -11.82 4.21 2.37
CA ASP A 51 -10.57 3.86 3.04
C ASP A 51 -9.70 2.84 2.23
N PRO A 52 -10.22 1.67 1.79
CA PRO A 52 -9.47 0.76 0.92
C PRO A 52 -9.07 1.36 -0.44
N LEU A 53 -9.86 2.32 -0.95
CA LEU A 53 -9.58 3.00 -2.21
C LEU A 53 -8.44 4.00 -2.06
N ALA A 54 -8.46 4.80 -0.99
CA ALA A 54 -7.42 5.77 -0.67
C ALA A 54 -6.06 5.10 -0.43
N ASP A 55 -6.04 3.97 0.28
CA ASP A 55 -4.83 3.17 0.49
C ASP A 55 -4.25 2.67 -0.85
N LYS A 56 -5.09 2.18 -1.76
CA LYS A 56 -4.62 1.72 -3.07
C LYS A 56 -4.15 2.84 -3.98
N VAL A 57 -4.84 3.99 -3.99
CA VAL A 57 -4.35 5.15 -4.75
C VAL A 57 -2.99 5.58 -4.23
N PHE A 58 -2.80 5.61 -2.90
CA PHE A 58 -1.50 5.90 -2.31
C PHE A 58 -0.41 4.97 -2.82
N THR A 59 -0.57 3.64 -2.71
CA THR A 59 0.51 2.73 -3.16
C THR A 59 0.72 2.74 -4.67
N ILE A 60 -0.35 2.85 -5.47
CA ILE A 60 -0.26 2.94 -6.93
C ILE A 60 0.48 4.21 -7.36
N SER A 61 0.23 5.37 -6.73
CA SER A 61 0.93 6.62 -7.06
C SER A 61 2.44 6.48 -6.95
N PHE A 62 2.95 5.83 -5.89
CA PHE A 62 4.38 5.63 -5.73
C PHE A 62 4.95 4.55 -6.64
N LEU A 63 4.22 3.46 -6.88
CA LEU A 63 4.64 2.44 -7.86
C LEU A 63 4.73 2.99 -9.28
N LEU A 64 3.84 3.93 -9.65
CA LEU A 64 3.91 4.64 -10.92
C LEU A 64 5.08 5.63 -10.97
N TYR A 65 5.35 6.33 -9.87
CA TYR A 65 6.50 7.23 -9.78
C TYR A 65 7.83 6.46 -9.96
N PHE A 66 7.96 5.29 -9.33
CA PHE A 66 9.14 4.42 -9.43
C PHE A 66 9.02 3.34 -10.51
N TRP A 67 8.30 3.62 -11.60
CA TRP A 67 8.03 2.62 -12.63
C TRP A 67 9.30 2.12 -13.33
N SER A 68 10.34 2.94 -13.44
CA SER A 68 11.62 2.57 -14.06
C SER A 68 12.47 1.64 -13.18
N GLU A 69 12.34 1.74 -11.86
CA GLU A 69 13.15 1.00 -10.88
C GLU A 69 12.49 -0.32 -10.48
N VAL A 70 11.15 -0.40 -10.56
CA VAL A 70 10.40 -1.61 -10.21
C VAL A 70 10.20 -2.49 -11.44
N TYR A 71 10.54 -3.77 -11.32
CA TYR A 71 10.36 -4.72 -12.41
C TYR A 71 8.89 -4.85 -12.77
N ALA A 72 8.56 -4.73 -14.07
CA ALA A 72 7.19 -4.79 -14.56
C ALA A 72 6.46 -6.10 -14.17
N ILE A 73 7.20 -7.21 -14.11
CA ILE A 73 6.67 -8.52 -13.65
C ILE A 73 6.24 -8.51 -12.18
N ILE A 74 6.64 -7.51 -11.40
CA ILE A 74 6.26 -7.31 -10.00
C ILE A 74 5.22 -6.20 -9.88
N SER A 75 5.46 -5.01 -10.46
CA SER A 75 4.57 -3.86 -10.31
C SER A 75 3.19 -4.10 -10.93
N VAL A 76 3.11 -4.69 -12.13
CA VAL A 76 1.84 -4.93 -12.82
C VAL A 76 0.93 -5.89 -12.03
N PRO A 77 1.43 -7.06 -11.54
CA PRO A 77 0.64 -7.90 -10.66
C PRO A 77 0.26 -7.25 -9.33
N ILE A 78 1.15 -6.48 -8.69
CA ILE A 78 0.82 -5.78 -7.43
C ILE A 78 -0.36 -4.82 -7.64
N ILE A 79 -0.34 -4.03 -8.71
CA ILE A 79 -1.41 -3.08 -9.02
C ILE A 79 -2.71 -3.83 -9.34
N SER A 80 -2.67 -4.80 -10.25
CA SER A 80 -3.88 -5.52 -10.70
C SER A 80 -4.52 -6.37 -9.60
N ILE A 81 -3.75 -7.20 -8.89
CA ILE A 81 -4.24 -8.01 -7.77
C ILE A 81 -4.65 -7.11 -6.60
N GLY A 82 -3.90 -6.03 -6.36
CA GLY A 82 -4.22 -5.03 -5.35
C GLY A 82 -5.60 -4.41 -5.59
N LEU A 83 -5.89 -3.98 -6.82
CA LEU A 83 -7.18 -3.43 -7.22
C LEU A 83 -8.29 -4.48 -7.12
N ALA A 84 -8.07 -5.70 -7.61
CA ALA A 84 -9.05 -6.78 -7.51
C ALA A 84 -9.45 -7.07 -6.05
N LEU A 85 -8.46 -7.15 -5.14
CA LEU A 85 -8.69 -7.34 -3.70
C LEU A 85 -9.47 -6.19 -3.08
N THR A 86 -9.18 -4.94 -3.49
CA THR A 86 -9.92 -3.77 -3.01
C THR A 86 -11.36 -3.76 -3.52
N MET A 87 -11.59 -4.11 -4.79
CA MET A 87 -12.93 -4.26 -5.35
C MET A 87 -13.72 -5.37 -4.65
N LEU A 88 -13.11 -6.52 -4.39
CA LEU A 88 -13.74 -7.62 -3.62
C LEU A 88 -14.13 -7.17 -2.21
N ARG A 89 -13.25 -6.41 -1.53
CA ARG A 89 -13.55 -5.87 -0.20
C ARG A 89 -14.74 -4.90 -0.24
N VAL A 90 -14.73 -3.99 -1.20
CA VAL A 90 -15.84 -3.05 -1.44
C VAL A 90 -17.14 -3.79 -1.72
N TYR A 91 -17.10 -4.81 -2.58
CA TYR A 91 -18.26 -5.64 -2.89
C TYR A 91 -18.85 -6.29 -1.63
N LYS A 92 -18.02 -6.89 -0.77
CA LYS A 92 -18.46 -7.48 0.50
C LYS A 92 -19.07 -6.45 1.46
N ILE A 93 -18.54 -5.22 1.51
CA ILE A 93 -19.08 -4.14 2.35
C ILE A 93 -20.47 -3.71 1.86
N VAL A 94 -20.64 -3.52 0.54
CA VAL A 94 -21.89 -3.00 -0.05
C VAL A 94 -22.98 -4.07 -0.13
N TYR A 95 -22.63 -5.31 -0.50
CA TYR A 95 -23.59 -6.38 -0.79
C TYR A 95 -23.66 -7.46 0.28
N GLY A 96 -22.60 -7.68 1.06
CA GLY A 96 -22.55 -8.74 2.07
C GLY A 96 -23.63 -8.59 3.16
N LYS A 97 -23.99 -7.35 3.51
CA LYS A 97 -25.11 -7.08 4.44
C LYS A 97 -26.48 -7.51 3.91
N LYS A 98 -26.67 -7.60 2.58
CA LYS A 98 -27.96 -7.97 1.97
C LYS A 98 -28.18 -9.49 1.91
N MET A 99 -27.14 -10.29 2.03
CA MET A 99 -27.21 -11.76 1.91
C MET A 99 -27.35 -12.48 3.25
N GLY A 100 -27.51 -11.77 4.37
CA GLY A 100 -27.64 -12.39 5.70
C GLY A 100 -26.33 -12.98 6.24
N GLU A 101 -25.25 -12.95 5.47
CA GLU A 101 -23.91 -13.22 5.95
C GLU A 101 -23.44 -12.07 6.84
N THR A 102 -22.73 -12.38 7.93
CA THR A 102 -21.91 -11.36 8.59
C THR A 102 -20.69 -11.19 7.69
N PRO A 103 -20.60 -10.14 6.85
CA PRO A 103 -19.46 -10.03 5.96
C PRO A 103 -18.21 -9.97 6.85
N ASN A 104 -17.31 -10.93 6.68
CA ASN A 104 -16.00 -10.86 7.31
C ASN A 104 -15.22 -9.75 6.58
N ILE A 105 -15.53 -8.51 6.94
CA ILE A 105 -14.92 -7.28 6.40
C ILE A 105 -13.47 -7.17 6.89
N MET A 106 -13.07 -7.99 7.86
CA MET A 106 -11.74 -7.97 8.42
C MET A 106 -10.73 -8.51 7.40
N ALA A 107 -9.70 -7.70 7.10
CA ALA A 107 -8.59 -8.13 6.28
C ALA A 107 -7.95 -9.39 6.87
N SER A 108 -7.72 -10.41 6.03
CA SER A 108 -6.91 -11.57 6.41
C SER A 108 -5.53 -11.10 6.87
N ILE A 109 -4.89 -11.89 7.74
CA ILE A 109 -3.53 -11.59 8.23
C ILE A 109 -2.58 -11.41 7.03
N SER A 110 -2.71 -12.27 6.00
CA SER A 110 -1.99 -12.15 4.74
C SER A 110 -2.24 -10.82 4.01
N GLY A 111 -3.49 -10.34 4.01
CA GLY A 111 -3.88 -9.08 3.41
C GLY A 111 -3.35 -7.85 4.16
N LYS A 112 -3.01 -7.95 5.45
CA LYS A 112 -2.33 -6.89 6.21
C LYS A 112 -0.83 -6.92 5.97
N LEU A 113 -0.24 -8.11 5.99
CA LEU A 113 1.18 -8.31 5.74
C LEU A 113 1.59 -7.83 4.35
N LYS A 114 0.82 -8.15 3.30
CA LYS A 114 1.11 -7.68 1.94
C LYS A 114 1.25 -6.15 1.90
N THR A 115 0.33 -5.41 2.52
CA THR A 115 0.30 -3.94 2.43
C THR A 115 1.46 -3.32 3.19
N ASN A 116 1.80 -3.85 4.37
CA ASN A 116 2.95 -3.36 5.12
C ASN A 116 4.26 -3.65 4.36
N ILE A 117 4.41 -4.84 3.79
CA ILE A 117 5.60 -5.21 3.01
C ILE A 117 5.68 -4.36 1.72
N GLU A 118 4.55 -4.08 1.07
CA GLU A 118 4.47 -3.20 -0.11
C GLU A 118 4.96 -1.79 0.23
N LYS A 119 4.43 -1.20 1.32
CA LYS A 119 4.85 0.14 1.79
C LYS A 119 6.32 0.18 2.22
N ILE A 120 6.85 -0.90 2.81
CA ILE A 120 8.28 -1.02 3.12
C ILE A 120 9.12 -1.03 1.83
N GLY A 121 8.73 -1.83 0.83
CA GLY A 121 9.44 -1.86 -0.45
C GLY A 121 9.49 -0.50 -1.13
N ILE A 122 8.37 0.23 -1.12
CA ILE A 122 8.29 1.62 -1.62
C ILE A 122 9.19 2.57 -0.81
N SER A 123 9.24 2.41 0.52
CA SER A 123 10.11 3.23 1.38
C SER A 123 11.59 3.04 1.02
N VAL A 124 12.00 1.81 0.71
CA VAL A 124 13.38 1.53 0.27
C VAL A 124 13.69 2.24 -1.05
N LEU A 125 12.77 2.22 -2.03
CA LEU A 125 12.92 2.95 -3.30
C LEU A 125 13.11 4.45 -3.07
N MET A 126 12.31 5.04 -2.19
CA MET A 126 12.42 6.46 -1.85
C MET A 126 13.77 6.81 -1.22
N LEU A 127 14.31 5.93 -0.39
CA LEU A 127 15.55 6.13 0.36
C LEU A 127 16.81 5.85 -0.46
N ILE A 128 16.72 5.31 -1.67
CA ILE A 128 17.88 4.98 -2.53
C ILE A 128 18.93 6.11 -2.57
N PRO A 129 18.57 7.38 -2.83
CA PRO A 129 19.56 8.46 -2.92
C PRO A 129 20.27 8.73 -1.60
N LEU A 130 19.56 8.60 -0.46
CA LEU A 130 20.17 8.71 0.87
C LEU A 130 21.08 7.52 1.17
N LEU A 131 20.64 6.30 0.87
CA LEU A 131 21.43 5.09 1.11
C LEU A 131 22.76 5.12 0.34
N LYS A 132 22.73 5.64 -0.89
CA LYS A 132 23.93 5.88 -1.69
C LYS A 132 24.84 6.94 -1.05
N SER A 133 24.28 8.06 -0.62
CA SER A 133 25.05 9.20 -0.12
C SER A 133 25.66 8.98 1.26
N PHE A 134 24.91 8.36 2.18
CA PHE A 134 25.33 8.16 3.58
C PHE A 134 26.05 6.84 3.81
N CYS A 135 25.56 5.75 3.22
CA CYS A 135 26.09 4.40 3.47
C CYS A 135 26.97 3.88 2.33
N GLY A 136 27.08 4.59 1.22
CA GLY A 136 27.84 4.14 0.05
C GLY A 136 27.26 2.90 -0.63
N ILE A 137 25.99 2.56 -0.37
CA ILE A 137 25.34 1.38 -0.95
C ILE A 137 25.12 1.61 -2.44
N SER A 138 25.44 0.61 -3.26
CA SER A 138 25.24 0.70 -4.71
C SER A 138 23.75 0.78 -5.07
N LEU A 139 23.47 1.48 -6.17
CA LEU A 139 22.11 1.64 -6.70
C LEU A 139 21.48 0.27 -7.00
N GLU A 140 22.24 -0.61 -7.64
CA GLU A 140 21.80 -1.96 -8.01
C GLU A 140 21.36 -2.78 -6.80
N VAL A 141 22.16 -2.80 -5.72
CA VAL A 141 21.82 -3.55 -4.51
C VAL A 141 20.53 -3.02 -3.89
N SER A 142 20.34 -1.70 -3.85
CA SER A 142 19.14 -1.09 -3.29
C SER A 142 17.89 -1.40 -4.13
N VAL A 143 18.01 -1.32 -5.46
CA VAL A 143 16.93 -1.65 -6.41
C VAL A 143 16.55 -3.13 -6.32
N VAL A 144 17.53 -4.04 -6.29
CA VAL A 144 17.29 -5.49 -6.14
C VAL A 144 16.61 -5.80 -4.80
N THR A 145 17.04 -5.14 -3.73
CA THR A 145 16.46 -5.29 -2.39
C THR A 145 15.00 -4.84 -2.38
N ALA A 146 14.71 -3.66 -2.92
CA ALA A 146 13.34 -3.14 -3.01
C ALA A 146 12.44 -4.07 -3.82
N ASN A 147 12.89 -4.53 -5.00
CA ASN A 147 12.13 -5.44 -5.84
C ASN A 147 11.90 -6.80 -5.17
N SER A 148 12.87 -7.30 -4.39
CA SER A 148 12.73 -8.55 -3.63
C SER A 148 11.66 -8.41 -2.54
N ILE A 149 11.64 -7.28 -1.81
CA ILE A 149 10.60 -6.97 -0.81
C ILE A 149 9.21 -6.88 -1.48
N LEU A 150 9.10 -6.17 -2.61
CA LEU A 150 7.86 -6.06 -3.37
C LEU A 150 7.40 -7.43 -3.91
N GLY A 151 8.32 -8.27 -4.36
CA GLY A 151 8.04 -9.65 -4.77
C GLY A 151 7.47 -10.51 -3.64
N ILE A 152 8.00 -10.36 -2.42
CA ILE A 152 7.44 -11.03 -1.23
C ILE A 152 6.01 -10.53 -0.96
N SER A 153 5.77 -9.21 -1.05
CA SER A 153 4.42 -8.66 -0.92
C SER A 153 3.45 -9.26 -1.94
N LEU A 154 3.89 -9.42 -3.20
CA LEU A 154 3.10 -10.04 -4.25
C LEU A 154 2.68 -11.47 -3.91
N LEU A 155 3.58 -12.28 -3.33
CA LEU A 155 3.23 -13.64 -2.88
C LEU A 155 2.10 -13.62 -1.84
N PHE A 156 2.18 -12.72 -0.86
CA PHE A 156 1.10 -12.53 0.11
C PHE A 156 -0.19 -12.01 -0.53
N ALA A 157 -0.08 -11.16 -1.55
CA ALA A 157 -1.24 -10.67 -2.29
C ALA A 157 -1.96 -11.81 -3.04
N ILE A 158 -1.22 -12.69 -3.71
CA ILE A 158 -1.77 -13.88 -4.39
C ILE A 158 -2.46 -14.80 -3.38
N PHE A 159 -1.80 -15.10 -2.25
CA PHE A 159 -2.39 -15.93 -1.19
C PHE A 159 -3.66 -15.28 -0.58
N SER A 160 -3.64 -13.95 -0.41
CA SER A 160 -4.82 -13.21 0.05
C SER A 160 -5.97 -13.29 -0.95
N LEU A 161 -5.69 -13.26 -2.26
CA LEU A 161 -6.69 -13.34 -3.31
C LEU A 161 -7.36 -14.71 -3.33
N THR A 162 -6.58 -15.78 -3.33
CA THR A 162 -7.13 -17.14 -3.31
C THR A 162 -7.99 -17.40 -2.08
N HIS A 163 -7.56 -16.91 -0.92
CA HIS A 163 -8.34 -17.01 0.32
C HIS A 163 -9.64 -16.21 0.26
N GLN A 164 -9.62 -14.98 -0.29
CA GLN A 164 -10.82 -14.14 -0.35
C GLN A 164 -11.84 -14.60 -1.40
N VAL A 165 -11.37 -15.09 -2.54
CA VAL A 165 -12.20 -15.63 -3.63
C VAL A 165 -12.91 -16.92 -3.19
N ARG A 166 -12.26 -17.77 -2.38
CA ARG A 166 -12.92 -18.95 -1.78
C ARG A 166 -14.03 -18.62 -0.77
N GLN A 167 -14.12 -17.37 -0.32
CA GLN A 167 -15.10 -16.87 0.64
C GLN A 167 -16.11 -15.91 0.00
N VAL A 168 -16.28 -15.98 -1.32
CA VAL A 168 -17.33 -15.30 -2.09
C VAL A 168 -18.19 -16.41 -2.68
#